data_AF-A0A1M6MKA8-F1
#
_entry.id   AF-A0A1M6MKA8-F1
#
_cell.length_a   1.000
_cell.length_b   1.000
_cell.length_c   1.000
_cell.angle_alpha   90.00
_cell.angle_beta   90.00
_cell.angle_gamma   90.00
#
_symmetry.space_group_name_H-M   'P 1'
#
loop_
_entity.id
_entity.type
_entity.pdbx_description
1 polymer ?
#
loop_
_entity_poly.entity_id
_entity_poly.type
_entity_poly.pdbx_seq_one_letter_code
_entity_poly.pdbx_strand_id
1 'polypeptide(L)' 'MTLINIGELVKNLTDDFKKKFNHVPWRAIAGMRDITAHKYQTLKMGNVWVTLQEDIPLLKENLLNILECSQDN' A
#
# COMPACT_ATOMS: atom_id res chain seq x y z
N MET A 1 -12.55 -1.90 -8.95
CA MET A 1 -11.91 -0.94 -8.04
C MET A 1 -11.26 -1.68 -6.88
N THR A 2 -10.08 -2.27 -7.07
CA THR A 2 -9.45 -3.15 -6.05
C THR A 2 -8.34 -2.41 -5.28
N LEU A 3 -7.60 -1.52 -5.96
CA LEU A 3 -6.52 -0.71 -5.38
C LEU A 3 -7.01 0.34 -4.36
N ILE A 4 -8.20 0.91 -4.58
CA ILE A 4 -8.78 1.92 -3.68
C ILE A 4 -9.07 1.32 -2.30
N ASN A 5 -9.53 0.06 -2.26
CA ASN A 5 -9.84 -0.62 -0.99
C ASN A 5 -8.59 -0.84 -0.14
N ILE A 6 -7.44 -1.12 -0.76
CA ILE A 6 -6.15 -1.28 -0.05
C ILE A 6 -5.78 0.03 0.64
N GLY A 7 -5.89 1.17 -0.07
CA GLY A 7 -5.63 2.49 0.50
C GLY A 7 -6.55 2.84 1.67
N GLU A 8 -7.84 2.46 1.58
CA GLU A 8 -8.82 2.67 2.65
C GLU A 8 -8.53 1.82 3.88
N LEU A 9 -8.20 0.53 3.69
CA LEU A 9 -7.84 -0.38 4.79
C LEU A 9 -6.57 0.05 5.52
N VAL A 10 -5.57 0.56 4.79
CA VAL A 10 -4.32 1.06 5.40
C VAL A 10 -4.55 2.30 6.27
N LYS A 11 -5.55 3.13 5.96
CA LYS A 11 -5.90 4.28 6.83
C LYS A 11 -6.40 3.83 8.19
N ASN A 12 -7.09 2.69 8.25
CA ASN A 12 -7.65 2.12 9.49
C ASN A 12 -6.60 1.48 10.41
N LEU A 13 -5.35 1.29 9.95
CA LEU A 13 -4.27 0.80 10.80
C LEU A 13 -3.91 1.85 11.87
N THR A 14 -3.57 1.39 13.08
CA THR A 14 -3.14 2.26 14.19
C THR A 14 -1.79 2.91 13.91
N ASP A 15 -1.55 4.09 14.49
CA ASP A 15 -0.28 4.79 14.31
C ASP A 15 0.90 4.03 14.92
N ASP A 16 0.70 3.29 16.00
CA ASP A 16 1.75 2.45 16.59
C ASP A 16 2.15 1.30 15.66
N PHE A 17 1.20 0.70 14.94
CA PHE A 17 1.49 -0.31 13.92
C PHE A 17 2.29 0.30 12.76
N LYS A 18 1.87 1.48 12.27
CA LYS A 18 2.58 2.19 11.20
C LYS A 18 3.99 2.60 11.61
N LYS A 19 4.20 2.97 12.89
CA LYS A 19 5.53 3.28 13.45
C LYS A 19 6.39 2.04 13.61
N LYS A 20 5.82 0.93 14.08
CA LYS A 20 6.51 -0.37 14.23
C LYS A 20 7.02 -0.90 12.89
N PHE A 21 6.22 -0.74 11.84
CA PHE A 21 6.56 -1.17 10.49
C PHE A 21 6.81 0.01 9.54
N ASN A 22 7.69 0.94 9.96
CA ASN A 22 8.00 2.16 9.18
C ASN A 22 8.70 1.91 7.83
N HIS A 23 9.20 0.69 7.59
CA HIS A 23 9.81 0.27 6.33
C HIS A 23 8.79 0.20 5.19
N VAL A 24 7.50 0.01 5.51
CA VAL A 24 6.41 0.03 4.53
C VAL A 24 5.95 1.48 4.33
N PRO A 25 5.83 1.98 3.09
CA PRO A 25 5.43 3.36 2.81
C PRO A 25 3.91 3.57 2.97
N TRP A 26 3.39 3.42 4.19
CA TRP A 26 1.95 3.50 4.51
C TRP A 26 1.26 4.77 4.00
N ARG A 27 1.94 5.92 4.07
CA ARG A 27 1.41 7.20 3.55
C ARG A 27 1.21 7.17 2.03
N ALA A 28 2.14 6.54 1.30
CA ALA A 28 2.01 6.41 -0.15
C ALA A 28 0.85 5.49 -0.52
N ILE A 29 0.69 4.39 0.22
CA ILE A 29 -0.39 3.40 0.01
C ILE A 29 -1.76 4.02 0.31
N ALA A 30 -1.89 4.75 1.42
CA ALA A 30 -3.11 5.49 1.75
C ALA A 30 -3.44 6.58 0.71
N GLY A 31 -2.41 7.16 0.07
CA GLY A 31 -2.52 8.15 -1.00
C GLY A 31 -2.87 7.58 -2.37
N MET A 32 -2.76 6.26 -2.59
CA MET A 32 -3.10 5.63 -3.88
C MET A 32 -4.57 5.86 -4.28
N ARG A 33 -5.47 5.98 -3.30
CA ARG A 33 -6.87 6.36 -3.55
C ARG A 33 -6.96 7.71 -4.25
N ASP A 34 -6.26 8.72 -3.75
CA ASP A 34 -6.35 10.08 -4.27
C ASP A 34 -5.76 10.18 -5.70
N ILE A 35 -4.70 9.42 -5.96
CA ILE A 35 -4.07 9.33 -7.28
C ILE A 35 -5.00 8.62 -8.27
N THR A 36 -5.60 7.49 -7.88
CA THR A 36 -6.47 6.68 -8.75
C THR A 36 -7.81 7.39 -9.03
N ALA A 37 -8.34 8.13 -8.04
CA ALA A 37 -9.63 8.80 -8.15
C ALA A 37 -9.57 10.18 -8.83
N HIS A 38 -8.52 10.98 -8.57
CA HIS A 38 -8.47 12.38 -9.04
C HIS A 38 -7.40 12.66 -10.11
N LYS A 39 -6.38 11.81 -10.23
CA LYS A 39 -5.26 12.05 -11.19
C LYS A 39 -5.25 11.08 -12.37
N TYR A 40 -6.30 10.29 -12.57
CA TYR A 40 -6.38 9.32 -13.68
C TYR A 40 -6.15 9.97 -15.07
N GLN A 41 -6.60 11.21 -15.28
CA GLN A 41 -6.40 11.94 -16.54
C GLN A 41 -4.95 12.43 -16.78
N THR A 42 -4.14 12.57 -15.73
CA THR A 42 -2.73 12.97 -15.79
C THR A 42 -1.77 11.80 -15.50
N LEU A 43 -2.33 10.61 -15.34
CA LEU A 43 -1.59 9.41 -14.97
C LEU A 43 -0.84 8.88 -16.19
N LYS A 44 0.48 8.92 -16.12
CA LYS A 44 1.31 8.19 -17.08
C LYS A 44 1.07 6.70 -16.85
N MET A 45 0.50 6.02 -17.84
CA MET A 45 0.22 4.57 -17.77
C MET A 45 1.46 3.74 -17.40
N GLY A 46 2.66 4.20 -17.76
CA GLY A 46 3.92 3.60 -17.32
C GLY A 46 4.08 3.54 -15.80
N ASN A 47 3.67 4.59 -15.08
CA ASN A 47 3.75 4.60 -13.61
C ASN A 47 2.75 3.62 -12.99
N VAL A 48 1.55 3.50 -13.59
CA VAL A 48 0.55 2.52 -13.14
C VAL A 48 1.06 1.10 -13.34
N TRP A 49 1.70 0.85 -14.49
CA TRP A 49 2.27 -0.45 -14.81
C TRP A 49 3.38 -0.84 -13.83
N VAL A 50 4.31 0.09 -13.54
CA VAL A 50 5.36 -0.12 -12.54
C VAL A 50 4.75 -0.40 -11.16
N THR A 51 3.77 0.38 -10.71
CA THR A 51 3.12 0.14 -9.42
C THR A 51 2.43 -1.22 -9.35
N LEU A 52 1.81 -1.68 -10.43
CA LEU A 52 1.19 -3.00 -10.49
C LEU A 52 2.22 -4.14 -10.48
N GLN A 53 3.38 -3.97 -11.12
CA GLN A 53 4.39 -5.01 -11.27
C GLN A 53 5.42 -5.04 -10.12
N GLU A 54 5.72 -3.90 -9.51
CA GLU A 54 6.78 -3.76 -8.51
C GLU A 54 6.19 -3.48 -7.11
N ASP A 55 5.43 -2.39 -6.97
CA ASP A 55 4.97 -1.93 -5.65
C ASP A 55 3.95 -2.90 -5.02
N ILE A 56 3.03 -3.47 -5.80
CA ILE A 56 1.97 -4.36 -5.29
C ILE A 56 2.53 -5.72 -4.81
N PRO A 57 3.38 -6.42 -5.58
CA PRO A 57 4.05 -7.62 -5.09
C PRO A 57 4.92 -7.37 -3.86
N LEU A 58 5.69 -6.27 -3.85
CA LEU A 58 6.51 -5.88 -2.71
C LEU A 58 5.66 -5.61 -1.46
N LEU A 59 4.51 -4.95 -1.62
CA LEU A 59 3.57 -4.74 -0.52
C LEU A 59 3.05 -6.08 0.02
N LYS A 60 2.72 -7.03 -0.86
CA LYS A 60 2.27 -8.37 -0.44
C LYS A 60 3.35 -9.09 0.37
N GLU A 61 4.59 -9.10 -0.08
CA GLU A 61 5.70 -9.74 0.65
C GLU A 61 5.92 -9.10 2.02
N ASN A 62 5.93 -7.77 2.10
CA ASN A 62 6.04 -7.07 3.38
C ASN A 62 4.91 -7.44 4.35
N LEU A 63 3.67 -7.54 3.87
CA LEU A 63 2.53 -7.95 4.69
C LEU A 63 2.65 -9.40 5.17
N LEU A 64 3.12 -10.32 4.32
CA LEU A 64 3.36 -11.71 4.70
C LEU A 64 4.45 -11.81 5.77
N ASN A 65 5.56 -11.09 5.60
CA ASN A 65 6.63 -11.02 6.61
C ASN A 65 6.12 -10.49 7.96
N ILE A 66 5.24 -9.49 7.94
CA ILE A 66 4.62 -8.95 9.16
C ILE A 66 3.71 -9.99 9.83
N LEU A 67 2.94 -10.74 9.04
CA LEU A 67 2.06 -11.80 9.54
C LEU A 67 2.86 -12.95 10.17
N GLU A 68 3.92 -13.43 9.49
CA GLU A 68 4.81 -14.46 10.02
C GLU A 68 5.48 -14.01 11.32
N CYS A 69 6.00 -12.78 11.35
CA CYS A 69 6.61 -12.20 12.56
C CYS A 69 5.62 -12.00 13.72
N SER A 70 4.30 -12.05 13.46
CA SER A 70 3.24 -11.96 14.47
C SER A 70 2.66 -13.32 14.87
N GLN A 71 3.03 -14.41 14.19
CA GLN A 71 2.59 -15.78 14.50
C GLN A 71 3.57 -16.56 15.39
N ASP A 72 4.78 -16.04 15.60
CA ASP A 72 5.81 -16.62 16.48
C ASP A 72 5.68 -16.21 17.97
N ASN A 73 4.49 -15.77 18.41
CA ASN A 73 4.20 -15.44 19.82
C ASN A 73 2.78 -15.84 20.21
#